data_AF-W7UK88-F1
#
_entry.id   AF-W7UK88-F1
#
_cell.length_a   1.000
_cell.length_b   1.000
_cell.length_c   1.000
_cell.angle_alpha   90.00
_cell.angle_beta   90.00
_cell.angle_gamma   90.00
#
_symmetry.space_group_name_H-M   'P 1'
#
loop_
_entity.id
_entity.type
_entity.pdbx_description
1 polymer ?
#
loop_
_entity_poly.entity_id
_entity_poly.type
_entity_poly.pdbx_seq_one_letter_code
_entity_poly.pdbx_strand_id
1 'polypeptide(L)'
;MKQIQIGDYLFMSCDEKDKKNIVNDFIKNESVTFLEYYQFLLNGGFDELEKQLFEHFKIKKWPSITNDDIICSILPKSEPDRINKRKKKDYYIANAYCAFDVLKQIYSLELYNQLKNISSTYYFTYYLILKNIMMDIDQLKNLYSNLIENDFRYPASVNRPIHTMELHNVLRQAVYGNISFHSFADYETAAPIAVIRQIIELRIRRAIGVLGYIDESSNNIYPLKMTKVFEIIKQYPDIIFPNHLTYLERIYQWSNLYIHSGKGDFAWITFFLEKYLRPLSFGDRKKDGNWSFKNAITVTKETLDNIKQDIQNLNPNLQLLTCDPECELTERQD
;
A
#
# COMPACT_ATOMS: atom_id res chain seq x y z
N MET A 1 7.14 -37.47 -3.90
CA MET A 1 6.87 -36.07 -3.50
C MET A 1 5.54 -35.67 -4.09
N LYS A 2 4.66 -35.03 -3.32
CA LYS A 2 3.39 -34.46 -3.80
C LYS A 2 3.70 -33.44 -4.90
N GLN A 3 2.90 -33.42 -5.97
CA GLN A 3 2.96 -32.35 -6.96
C GLN A 3 2.30 -31.11 -6.36
N ILE A 4 3.08 -30.05 -6.14
CA ILE A 4 2.58 -28.79 -5.57
C ILE A 4 1.74 -28.05 -6.63
N GLN A 5 0.62 -27.48 -6.23
CA GLN A 5 -0.31 -26.70 -7.07
C GLN A 5 -0.58 -25.33 -6.45
N ILE A 6 -1.15 -24.40 -7.23
CA ILE A 6 -1.50 -23.05 -6.74
C ILE A 6 -2.30 -23.11 -5.43
N GLY A 7 -3.33 -23.96 -5.33
CA GLY A 7 -4.21 -24.04 -4.15
C GLY A 7 -3.55 -24.54 -2.85
N ASP A 8 -2.33 -25.09 -2.91
CA ASP A 8 -1.65 -25.64 -1.74
C ASP A 8 -1.27 -24.57 -0.69
N TYR A 9 -1.36 -23.27 -1.04
CA TYR A 9 -1.18 -22.19 -0.08
C TYR A 9 -2.16 -22.27 1.11
N LEU A 10 -3.33 -22.90 0.93
CA LEU A 10 -4.35 -23.08 1.97
C LEU A 10 -3.87 -24.01 3.10
N PHE A 11 -3.09 -25.03 2.75
CA PHE A 11 -2.50 -25.99 3.68
C PHE A 11 -1.01 -25.74 3.92
N MET A 12 -0.52 -24.56 3.55
CA MET A 12 0.87 -24.17 3.75
C MET A 12 1.20 -24.02 5.23
N SER A 13 2.30 -24.64 5.64
CA SER A 13 2.93 -24.52 6.96
C SER A 13 4.14 -23.59 6.88
N CYS A 14 4.51 -22.93 7.98
CA CYS A 14 5.67 -22.04 7.97
C CYS A 14 6.97 -22.85 7.78
N ASP A 15 7.16 -23.89 8.59
CA ASP A 15 8.31 -24.78 8.54
C ASP A 15 7.97 -26.25 8.81
N GLU A 16 8.99 -27.10 8.77
CA GLU A 16 8.89 -28.54 9.05
C GLU A 16 8.46 -28.85 10.50
N LYS A 17 8.78 -27.99 11.47
CA LYS A 17 8.35 -28.20 12.86
C LYS A 17 6.85 -27.95 12.97
N ASP A 18 6.38 -26.85 12.39
CA ASP A 18 4.96 -26.52 12.33
C ASP A 18 4.16 -27.60 11.61
N LYS A 19 4.65 -28.08 10.46
CA LYS A 19 4.05 -29.19 9.71
C LYS A 19 3.92 -30.46 10.57
N LYS A 20 4.94 -30.81 11.35
CA LYS A 20 4.94 -32.00 12.22
C LYS A 20 3.87 -31.92 13.32
N ASN A 21 3.58 -30.71 13.79
CA ASN A 21 2.62 -30.44 14.86
C ASN A 21 1.15 -30.41 14.39
N ILE A 22 0.89 -30.51 13.08
CA ILE A 22 -0.47 -30.61 12.56
C ILE A 22 -1.11 -31.92 13.04
N VAL A 23 -2.20 -31.80 13.81
CA VAL A 23 -2.89 -32.94 14.44
C VAL A 23 -3.71 -33.76 13.44
N ASN A 24 -4.24 -33.11 12.41
CA ASN A 24 -5.06 -33.78 11.41
C ASN A 24 -4.16 -34.40 10.32
N ASP A 25 -4.16 -35.74 10.23
CA ASP A 25 -3.31 -36.49 9.29
C ASP A 25 -3.56 -36.12 7.82
N PHE A 26 -4.81 -35.85 7.43
CA PHE A 26 -5.12 -35.41 6.08
C PHE A 26 -4.46 -34.07 5.77
N ILE A 27 -4.66 -33.06 6.63
CA ILE A 27 -4.02 -31.73 6.45
C ILE A 27 -2.51 -31.88 6.42
N LYS A 28 -1.94 -32.66 7.35
CA LYS A 28 -0.49 -32.88 7.43
C LYS A 28 0.10 -33.48 6.16
N ASN A 29 -0.61 -34.44 5.56
CA ASN A 29 -0.21 -35.09 4.31
C ASN A 29 -0.35 -34.18 3.09
N GLU A 30 -1.37 -33.32 3.08
CA GLU A 30 -1.59 -32.32 2.03
C GLU A 30 -0.73 -31.06 2.19
N SER A 31 -0.18 -30.81 3.37
CA SER A 31 0.60 -29.61 3.68
C SER A 31 1.95 -29.57 2.96
N VAL A 32 2.27 -28.38 2.46
CA VAL A 32 3.59 -27.99 1.97
C VAL A 32 4.21 -26.98 2.94
N THR A 33 5.53 -26.93 3.03
CA THR A 33 6.20 -25.84 3.75
C THR A 33 6.25 -24.58 2.89
N PHE A 34 6.41 -23.42 3.53
CA PHE A 34 6.54 -22.15 2.86
C PHE A 34 7.67 -22.15 1.83
N LEU A 35 8.84 -22.69 2.17
CA LEU A 35 9.98 -22.74 1.24
C LEU A 35 9.75 -23.69 0.07
N GLU A 36 9.04 -24.81 0.26
CA GLU A 36 8.64 -25.70 -0.85
C GLU A 36 7.66 -25.00 -1.79
N TYR A 37 6.64 -24.32 -1.25
CA TYR A 37 5.66 -23.58 -2.04
C TYR A 37 6.29 -22.39 -2.77
N TYR A 38 7.17 -21.65 -2.11
CA TYR A 38 7.92 -20.56 -2.72
C TYR A 38 8.84 -21.07 -3.84
N GLN A 39 9.51 -22.21 -3.65
CA GLN A 39 10.27 -22.83 -4.72
C GLN A 39 9.39 -23.21 -5.92
N PHE A 40 8.20 -23.73 -5.67
CA PHE A 40 7.22 -24.01 -6.72
C PHE A 40 6.83 -22.75 -7.49
N LEU A 41 6.56 -21.62 -6.82
CA LEU A 41 6.27 -20.35 -7.49
C LEU A 41 7.41 -19.93 -8.43
N LEU A 42 8.66 -20.03 -7.98
CA LEU A 42 9.84 -19.71 -8.79
C LEU A 42 10.03 -20.67 -9.98
N ASN A 43 9.59 -21.92 -9.85
CA ASN A 43 9.73 -22.98 -10.85
C ASN A 43 8.49 -23.12 -11.76
N GLY A 44 7.84 -22.01 -12.09
CA GLY A 44 6.70 -21.97 -13.02
C GLY A 44 5.33 -21.80 -12.36
N GLY A 45 5.24 -21.82 -11.02
CA GLY A 45 4.00 -21.52 -10.33
C GLY A 45 3.49 -20.09 -10.58
N PHE A 46 4.38 -19.11 -10.81
CA PHE A 46 3.94 -17.78 -11.26
C PHE A 46 3.25 -17.80 -12.63
N ASP A 47 3.77 -18.58 -13.59
CA ASP A 47 3.17 -18.69 -14.92
C ASP A 47 1.83 -19.43 -14.87
N GLU A 48 1.72 -20.44 -13.99
CA GLU A 48 0.47 -21.12 -13.71
C GLU A 48 -0.57 -20.16 -13.10
N LEU A 49 -0.18 -19.36 -12.10
CA LEU A 49 -1.06 -18.37 -11.49
C LEU A 49 -1.53 -17.34 -12.51
N GLU A 50 -0.62 -16.80 -13.33
CA GLU A 50 -0.95 -15.84 -14.38
C GLU A 50 -1.99 -16.40 -15.36
N LYS A 51 -1.78 -17.64 -15.81
CA LYS A 51 -2.71 -18.34 -16.69
C LYS A 51 -4.09 -18.51 -16.05
N GLN A 52 -4.14 -18.92 -14.77
CA GLN A 52 -5.42 -19.04 -14.04
C GLN A 52 -6.13 -17.67 -13.92
N LEU A 53 -5.40 -16.58 -13.68
CA LEU A 53 -5.97 -15.23 -13.64
C LEU A 53 -6.48 -14.80 -15.02
N PHE A 54 -5.76 -15.12 -16.10
CA PHE A 54 -6.18 -14.84 -17.48
C PHE A 54 -7.47 -15.56 -17.83
N GLU A 55 -7.56 -16.86 -17.50
CA GLU A 55 -8.76 -17.65 -17.69
C GLU A 55 -9.94 -17.10 -16.88
N HIS A 56 -9.74 -16.82 -15.59
CA HIS A 56 -10.80 -16.33 -14.69
C HIS A 56 -11.33 -14.95 -15.10
N PHE A 57 -10.44 -14.00 -15.41
CA PHE A 57 -10.83 -12.64 -15.80
C PHE A 57 -11.09 -12.48 -17.30
N LYS A 58 -11.01 -13.58 -18.07
CA LYS A 58 -11.28 -13.63 -19.52
C LYS A 58 -10.41 -12.66 -20.33
N ILE A 59 -9.12 -12.58 -19.99
CA ILE A 59 -8.12 -11.78 -20.69
C ILE A 59 -7.06 -12.68 -21.32
N LYS A 60 -6.38 -12.19 -22.37
CA LYS A 60 -5.32 -12.96 -23.07
C LYS A 60 -3.91 -12.53 -22.66
N LYS A 61 -3.79 -11.33 -22.10
CA LYS A 61 -2.54 -10.72 -21.63
C LYS A 61 -2.89 -9.62 -20.63
N TRP A 62 -1.94 -9.25 -19.79
CA TRP A 62 -2.07 -8.06 -18.96
C TRP A 62 -2.29 -6.81 -19.80
N PRO A 63 -3.12 -5.85 -19.33
CA PRO A 63 -3.25 -4.57 -19.99
C PRO A 63 -1.97 -3.76 -19.82
N SER A 64 -1.69 -2.88 -20.78
CA SER A 64 -0.58 -1.93 -20.67
C SER A 64 -1.00 -0.75 -19.80
N ILE A 65 -0.98 -0.94 -18.48
CA ILE A 65 -1.34 0.09 -17.49
C ILE A 65 -0.13 0.57 -16.71
N THR A 66 -0.06 1.88 -16.50
CA THR A 66 0.96 2.50 -15.64
C THR A 66 0.60 2.35 -14.15
N ASN A 67 1.54 2.64 -13.24
CA ASN A 67 1.25 2.70 -11.80
C ASN A 67 0.13 3.71 -11.49
N ASP A 68 0.12 4.82 -12.21
CA ASP A 68 -0.89 5.87 -12.09
C ASP A 68 -2.28 5.36 -12.48
N ASP A 69 -2.37 4.59 -13.57
CA ASP A 69 -3.60 3.92 -14.00
C ASP A 69 -4.08 2.89 -12.98
N ILE A 70 -3.15 2.17 -12.34
CA ILE A 70 -3.47 1.23 -11.26
C ILE A 70 -4.11 1.98 -10.09
N ILE A 71 -3.48 3.04 -9.58
CA ILE A 71 -4.03 3.89 -8.50
C ILE A 71 -5.42 4.39 -8.89
N CYS A 72 -5.56 4.90 -10.11
CA CYS A 72 -6.82 5.41 -10.62
C CYS A 72 -7.89 4.33 -10.72
N SER A 73 -7.52 3.08 -10.96
CA SER A 73 -8.44 1.96 -11.13
C SER A 73 -8.85 1.35 -9.79
N ILE A 74 -7.89 1.08 -8.90
CA ILE A 74 -8.11 0.26 -7.70
C ILE A 74 -8.46 1.07 -6.45
N LEU A 75 -7.99 2.32 -6.32
CA LEU A 75 -8.22 3.13 -5.11
C LEU A 75 -9.48 3.98 -5.21
N PRO A 76 -10.51 3.72 -4.38
CA PRO A 76 -11.67 4.59 -4.30
C PRO A 76 -11.37 5.90 -3.56
N LYS A 77 -11.91 7.02 -4.05
CA LYS A 77 -11.86 8.31 -3.34
C LYS A 77 -13.02 8.54 -2.36
N SER A 78 -14.09 7.74 -2.47
CA SER A 78 -15.27 7.79 -1.62
C SER A 78 -16.02 6.45 -1.65
N GLU A 79 -16.97 6.22 -0.75
CA GLU A 79 -17.79 5.00 -0.79
C GLU A 79 -18.62 4.89 -2.09
N PRO A 80 -19.25 5.95 -2.62
CA PRO A 80 -19.87 5.90 -3.94
C PRO A 80 -18.89 5.53 -5.06
N ASP A 81 -17.65 6.06 -5.02
CA ASP A 81 -16.61 5.69 -5.99
C ASP A 81 -16.24 4.20 -5.88
N ARG A 82 -16.11 3.67 -4.66
CA ARG A 82 -15.86 2.24 -4.39
C ARG A 82 -16.93 1.36 -5.02
N ILE A 83 -18.21 1.68 -4.79
CA ILE A 83 -19.34 0.93 -5.37
C ILE A 83 -19.30 0.98 -6.90
N ASN A 84 -19.04 2.15 -7.48
CA ASN A 84 -19.00 2.32 -8.93
C ASN A 84 -17.82 1.58 -9.57
N LYS A 85 -16.66 1.53 -8.92
CA LYS A 85 -15.47 0.78 -9.37
C LYS A 85 -15.73 -0.72 -9.41
N ARG A 86 -16.32 -1.26 -8.34
CA ARG A 86 -16.63 -2.70 -8.23
C ARG A 86 -17.63 -3.20 -9.28
N LYS A 87 -18.33 -2.32 -9.99
CA LYS A 87 -19.20 -2.67 -11.12
C LYS A 87 -18.45 -2.81 -12.46
N LYS A 88 -17.16 -2.48 -12.51
CA LYS A 88 -16.36 -2.42 -13.74
C LYS A 88 -15.37 -3.57 -13.80
N LYS A 89 -15.26 -4.22 -14.96
CA LYS A 89 -14.27 -5.28 -15.22
C LYS A 89 -12.83 -4.81 -14.97
N ASP A 90 -12.51 -3.59 -15.42
CA ASP A 90 -11.17 -3.02 -15.32
C ASP A 90 -10.68 -2.89 -13.87
N TYR A 91 -11.59 -2.72 -12.89
CA TYR A 91 -11.23 -2.72 -11.48
C TYR A 91 -10.60 -4.06 -11.07
N TYR A 92 -11.17 -5.18 -11.51
CA TYR A 92 -10.69 -6.52 -11.17
C TYR A 92 -9.42 -6.87 -11.92
N ILE A 93 -9.34 -6.53 -13.20
CA ILE A 93 -8.15 -6.76 -14.03
C ILE A 93 -6.96 -5.95 -13.48
N ALA A 94 -7.17 -4.68 -13.11
CA ALA A 94 -6.11 -3.85 -12.53
C ALA A 94 -5.67 -4.36 -11.14
N ASN A 95 -6.61 -4.83 -10.31
CA ASN A 95 -6.26 -5.46 -9.03
C ASN A 95 -5.48 -6.76 -9.21
N ALA A 96 -5.90 -7.63 -10.15
CA ALA A 96 -5.22 -8.89 -10.43
C ALA A 96 -3.79 -8.65 -10.94
N TYR A 97 -3.61 -7.69 -11.86
CA TYR A 97 -2.29 -7.28 -12.33
C TYR A 97 -1.42 -6.74 -11.19
N CYS A 98 -1.97 -5.84 -10.37
CA CYS A 98 -1.26 -5.25 -9.23
C CYS A 98 -0.84 -6.32 -8.21
N ALA A 99 -1.73 -7.25 -7.85
CA ALA A 99 -1.43 -8.35 -6.95
C ALA A 99 -0.30 -9.25 -7.50
N PHE A 100 -0.36 -9.56 -8.80
CA PHE A 100 0.64 -10.38 -9.47
C PHE A 100 2.02 -9.70 -9.53
N ASP A 101 2.08 -8.42 -9.87
CA ASP A 101 3.34 -7.63 -9.86
C ASP A 101 3.93 -7.56 -8.45
N VAL A 102 3.11 -7.29 -7.44
CA VAL A 102 3.53 -7.26 -6.03
C VAL A 102 4.08 -8.62 -5.59
N LEU A 103 3.43 -9.72 -5.96
CA LEU A 103 3.94 -11.07 -5.65
C LEU A 103 5.31 -11.30 -6.28
N LYS A 104 5.48 -11.07 -7.58
CA LYS A 104 6.77 -11.28 -8.26
C LYS A 104 7.87 -10.37 -7.73
N GLN A 105 7.50 -9.16 -7.30
CA GLN A 105 8.44 -8.23 -6.68
C GLN A 105 8.92 -8.71 -5.32
N ILE A 106 8.01 -9.16 -4.45
CA ILE A 106 8.36 -9.62 -3.10
C ILE A 106 9.12 -10.95 -3.19
N TYR A 107 8.60 -11.89 -3.97
CA TYR A 107 9.04 -13.28 -4.00
C TYR A 107 10.06 -13.54 -5.13
N SER A 108 11.25 -12.94 -4.98
CA SER A 108 12.37 -13.07 -5.91
C SER A 108 13.30 -14.25 -5.60
N LEU A 109 14.02 -14.75 -6.63
CA LEU A 109 15.05 -15.77 -6.43
C LEU A 109 16.13 -15.34 -5.42
N GLU A 110 16.47 -14.05 -5.39
CA GLU A 110 17.40 -13.49 -4.42
C GLU A 110 16.89 -13.66 -2.98
N LEU A 111 15.66 -13.23 -2.70
CA LEU A 111 15.05 -13.38 -1.39
C LEU A 111 14.99 -14.86 -1.00
N TYR A 112 14.57 -15.75 -1.91
CA TYR A 112 14.52 -17.17 -1.64
C TYR A 112 15.88 -17.76 -1.22
N ASN A 113 16.95 -17.39 -1.92
CA ASN A 113 18.31 -17.83 -1.59
C ASN A 113 18.78 -17.28 -0.24
N GLN A 114 18.36 -16.07 0.15
CA GLN A 114 18.62 -15.53 1.48
C GLN A 114 17.83 -16.29 2.56
N LEU A 115 16.52 -16.49 2.36
CA LEU A 115 15.63 -17.12 3.33
C LEU A 115 16.00 -18.58 3.63
N LYS A 116 16.58 -19.31 2.67
CA LYS A 116 17.09 -20.67 2.86
C LYS A 116 18.16 -20.81 3.94
N ASN A 117 18.93 -19.74 4.17
CA ASN A 117 20.13 -19.77 4.99
C ASN A 117 19.94 -19.08 6.35
N ILE A 118 18.72 -18.72 6.71
CA ILE A 118 18.41 -17.99 7.94
C ILE A 118 17.40 -18.73 8.82
N SER A 119 17.23 -18.25 10.06
CA SER A 119 16.28 -18.79 11.03
C SER A 119 14.83 -18.67 10.58
N SER A 120 13.99 -19.60 11.05
CA SER A 120 12.56 -19.68 10.73
C SER A 120 11.72 -18.48 11.11
N THR A 121 12.19 -17.73 12.11
CA THR A 121 11.57 -16.49 12.54
C THR A 121 11.45 -15.46 11.42
N TYR A 122 12.41 -15.42 10.49
CA TYR A 122 12.43 -14.40 9.43
C TYR A 122 11.50 -14.71 8.26
N TYR A 123 11.31 -16.00 7.92
CA TYR A 123 10.38 -16.35 6.86
C TYR A 123 8.92 -16.42 7.32
N PHE A 124 8.63 -16.41 8.63
CA PHE A 124 7.23 -16.36 9.12
C PHE A 124 6.46 -15.15 8.59
N THR A 125 7.08 -13.96 8.57
CA THR A 125 6.45 -12.76 8.01
C THR A 125 6.17 -12.91 6.51
N TYR A 126 7.13 -13.43 5.73
CA TYR A 126 6.93 -13.67 4.31
C TYR A 126 5.88 -14.78 4.06
N TYR A 127 5.86 -15.83 4.87
CA TYR A 127 4.79 -16.84 4.85
C TYR A 127 3.41 -16.20 5.01
N LEU A 128 3.22 -15.34 6.02
CA LEU A 128 1.94 -14.65 6.25
C LEU A 128 1.57 -13.70 5.11
N ILE A 129 2.54 -12.95 4.57
CA ILE A 129 2.31 -12.05 3.44
C ILE A 129 1.83 -12.85 2.23
N LEU A 130 2.50 -13.96 1.89
CA LEU A 130 2.14 -14.80 0.76
C LEU A 130 0.72 -15.33 0.93
N LYS A 131 0.44 -15.91 2.09
CA LYS A 131 -0.87 -16.48 2.41
C LYS A 131 -1.98 -15.44 2.29
N ASN A 132 -1.79 -14.26 2.88
CA ASN A 132 -2.80 -13.19 2.83
C ASN A 132 -3.05 -12.68 1.41
N ILE A 133 -1.99 -12.49 0.60
CA ILE A 133 -2.17 -12.06 -0.80
C ILE A 133 -2.89 -13.14 -1.61
N MET A 134 -2.53 -14.42 -1.46
CA MET A 134 -3.19 -15.52 -2.18
C MET A 134 -4.66 -15.66 -1.79
N MET A 135 -5.00 -15.54 -0.49
CA MET A 135 -6.39 -15.51 -0.03
C MET A 135 -7.18 -14.34 -0.62
N ASP A 136 -6.56 -13.16 -0.70
CA ASP A 136 -7.19 -11.96 -1.26
C ASP A 136 -7.39 -12.08 -2.79
N ILE A 137 -6.51 -12.79 -3.50
CA ILE A 137 -6.67 -13.08 -4.93
C ILE A 137 -7.91 -13.95 -5.16
N ASP A 138 -8.11 -15.00 -4.35
CA ASP A 138 -9.32 -15.83 -4.43
C ASP A 138 -10.58 -15.03 -4.07
N GLN A 139 -10.47 -14.11 -3.10
CA GLN A 139 -11.57 -13.21 -2.80
C GLN A 139 -11.89 -12.28 -3.98
N LEU A 140 -10.88 -11.73 -4.67
CA LEU A 140 -11.03 -10.91 -5.87
C LEU A 140 -11.73 -11.69 -7.00
N LYS A 141 -11.32 -12.95 -7.22
CA LYS A 141 -11.95 -13.87 -8.18
C LYS A 141 -13.43 -14.09 -7.87
N ASN A 142 -13.76 -14.38 -6.61
CA ASN A 142 -15.15 -14.56 -6.18
C ASN A 142 -15.98 -13.28 -6.35
N LEU A 143 -15.41 -12.10 -6.05
CA LEU A 143 -16.10 -10.83 -6.25
C LEU A 143 -16.36 -10.50 -7.72
N TYR A 144 -15.43 -10.88 -8.61
CA TYR A 144 -15.65 -10.77 -10.04
C TYR A 144 -16.80 -11.68 -10.49
N SER A 145 -16.79 -12.95 -10.08
CA SER A 145 -17.89 -13.88 -10.37
C SER A 145 -19.23 -13.34 -9.86
N ASN A 146 -19.28 -12.84 -8.62
CA ASN A 146 -20.50 -12.27 -8.04
C ASN A 146 -20.98 -11.00 -8.77
N LEU A 147 -20.11 -10.01 -8.98
CA LEU A 147 -20.52 -8.66 -9.37
C LEU A 147 -20.45 -8.39 -10.88
N ILE A 148 -19.67 -9.17 -11.62
CA ILE A 148 -19.54 -9.04 -13.07
C ILE A 148 -20.27 -10.18 -13.77
N GLU A 149 -20.13 -11.41 -13.29
CA GLU A 149 -20.73 -12.59 -13.93
C GLU A 149 -22.12 -12.93 -13.37
N ASN A 150 -22.52 -12.30 -12.26
CA ASN A 150 -23.75 -12.59 -11.52
C ASN A 150 -23.83 -14.06 -11.04
N ASP A 151 -22.67 -14.67 -10.75
CA ASP A 151 -22.56 -16.00 -10.17
C ASP A 151 -22.35 -15.90 -8.66
N PHE A 152 -23.43 -16.16 -7.91
CA PHE A 152 -23.49 -16.02 -6.45
C PHE A 152 -23.28 -17.33 -5.69
N ARG A 153 -22.70 -18.36 -6.32
CA ARG A 153 -22.41 -19.64 -5.64
C ARG A 153 -21.51 -19.47 -4.41
N TYR A 154 -20.59 -18.52 -4.45
CA TYR A 154 -19.68 -18.19 -3.36
C TYR A 154 -19.75 -16.68 -3.05
N PRO A 155 -20.68 -16.24 -2.18
CA PRO A 155 -20.82 -14.84 -1.85
C PRO A 155 -19.54 -14.30 -1.19
N ALA A 156 -19.11 -13.12 -1.62
CA ALA A 156 -17.90 -12.48 -1.13
C ALA A 156 -18.13 -10.99 -0.86
N SER A 157 -17.50 -10.48 0.22
CA SER A 157 -17.50 -9.06 0.59
C SER A 157 -16.07 -8.63 0.89
N VAL A 158 -15.53 -7.63 0.19
CA VAL A 158 -14.16 -7.09 0.41
C VAL A 158 -14.05 -6.34 1.74
N ASN A 159 -15.16 -5.98 2.36
CA ASN A 159 -15.11 -5.10 3.52
C ASN A 159 -14.73 -5.93 4.75
N ARG A 160 -13.42 -6.14 4.95
CA ARG A 160 -12.85 -6.63 6.20
C ARG A 160 -12.79 -5.43 7.16
N PRO A 161 -13.72 -5.31 8.12
CA PRO A 161 -13.55 -4.32 9.17
C PRO A 161 -12.30 -4.68 9.95
N ILE A 162 -11.42 -3.71 10.20
CA ILE A 162 -10.32 -3.94 11.13
C ILE A 162 -10.87 -4.10 12.54
N HIS A 163 -10.51 -5.18 13.20
CA HIS A 163 -10.91 -5.43 14.57
C HIS A 163 -10.00 -4.67 15.54
N THR A 164 -10.52 -4.24 16.69
CA THR A 164 -9.72 -3.51 17.70
C THR A 164 -8.55 -4.33 18.24
N MET A 165 -8.69 -5.66 18.25
CA MET A 165 -7.60 -6.59 18.56
C MET A 165 -6.44 -6.48 17.56
N GLU A 166 -6.73 -6.40 16.26
CA GLU A 166 -5.71 -6.24 15.22
C GLU A 166 -4.98 -4.91 15.38
N LEU A 167 -5.71 -3.82 15.64
CA LEU A 167 -5.12 -2.51 15.97
C LEU A 167 -4.23 -2.57 17.22
N HIS A 168 -4.64 -3.29 18.26
CA HIS A 168 -3.83 -3.44 19.46
C HIS A 168 -2.56 -4.26 19.19
N ASN A 169 -2.62 -5.26 18.32
CA ASN A 169 -1.44 -6.02 17.90
C ASN A 169 -0.46 -5.16 17.12
N VAL A 170 -0.95 -4.32 16.21
CA VAL A 170 -0.16 -3.31 15.49
C VAL A 170 0.51 -2.34 16.46
N LEU A 171 -0.23 -1.85 17.46
CA LEU A 171 0.33 -0.98 18.51
C LEU A 171 1.48 -1.68 19.24
N ARG A 172 1.30 -2.95 19.63
CA ARG A 172 2.35 -3.74 20.29
C ARG A 172 3.58 -3.90 19.40
N GLN A 173 3.40 -4.16 18.10
CA GLN A 173 4.51 -4.23 17.13
C GLN A 173 5.22 -2.90 16.94
N ALA A 174 4.48 -1.78 16.92
CA ALA A 174 5.08 -0.46 16.80
C ALA A 174 5.89 -0.06 18.04
N VAL A 175 5.45 -0.46 19.24
CA VAL A 175 6.11 -0.13 20.51
C VAL A 175 7.30 -1.04 20.79
N TYR A 176 7.15 -2.35 20.59
CA TYR A 176 8.17 -3.34 20.98
C TYR A 176 8.96 -3.94 19.80
N GLY A 177 8.64 -3.54 18.57
CA GLY A 177 9.18 -4.13 17.34
C GLY A 177 8.49 -5.44 16.94
N ASN A 178 8.88 -5.96 15.77
CA ASN A 178 8.28 -7.14 15.16
C ASN A 178 8.52 -8.45 15.93
N ILE A 179 9.52 -8.49 16.82
CA ILE A 179 9.87 -9.69 17.58
C ILE A 179 10.13 -9.29 19.03
N SER A 180 9.16 -9.54 19.91
CA SER A 180 9.35 -9.41 21.36
C SER A 180 8.41 -10.35 22.12
N PHE A 181 8.68 -10.62 23.39
CA PHE A 181 7.71 -11.27 24.30
C PHE A 181 6.42 -10.46 24.47
N HIS A 182 6.43 -9.21 24.00
CA HIS A 182 5.35 -8.25 24.09
C HIS A 182 4.71 -7.93 22.73
N SER A 183 5.04 -8.62 21.63
CA SER A 183 4.39 -8.44 20.32
C SER A 183 4.08 -9.79 19.67
N PHE A 184 2.93 -9.89 18.99
CA PHE A 184 2.57 -11.09 18.25
C PHE A 184 3.33 -11.15 16.93
N ALA A 185 3.55 -12.36 16.43
CA ALA A 185 4.14 -12.58 15.12
C ALA A 185 3.15 -12.27 13.97
N ASP A 186 1.84 -12.24 14.25
CA ASP A 186 0.79 -11.99 13.26
C ASP A 186 0.87 -10.58 12.68
N TYR A 187 0.80 -10.48 11.36
CA TYR A 187 0.92 -9.22 10.63
C TYR A 187 -0.45 -8.72 10.14
N GLU A 188 -0.78 -7.48 10.48
CA GLU A 188 -1.99 -6.81 9.96
C GLU A 188 -1.66 -6.01 8.70
N THR A 189 -2.12 -6.52 7.55
CA THR A 189 -1.81 -5.96 6.21
C THR A 189 -2.40 -4.58 5.95
N ALA A 190 -3.46 -4.18 6.67
CA ALA A 190 -4.10 -2.87 6.56
C ALA A 190 -3.48 -1.82 7.50
N ALA A 191 -2.66 -2.22 8.47
CA ALA A 191 -2.01 -1.30 9.40
C ALA A 191 -1.16 -0.21 8.71
N PRO A 192 -0.39 -0.53 7.65
CA PRO A 192 0.41 0.47 6.94
C PRO A 192 -0.39 1.59 6.28
N ILE A 193 -1.72 1.46 6.11
CA ILE A 193 -2.56 2.50 5.47
C ILE A 193 -2.47 3.83 6.23
N ALA A 194 -2.43 3.78 7.56
CA ALA A 194 -2.26 4.98 8.39
C ALA A 194 -0.89 5.65 8.17
N VAL A 195 0.16 4.84 8.04
CA VAL A 195 1.52 5.32 7.77
C VAL A 195 1.62 5.94 6.37
N ILE A 196 1.03 5.28 5.36
CA ILE A 196 0.94 5.80 3.99
C ILE A 196 0.27 7.19 3.96
N ARG A 197 -0.83 7.37 4.70
CA ARG A 197 -1.48 8.68 4.84
C ARG A 197 -0.55 9.71 5.44
N GLN A 198 0.15 9.34 6.52
CA GLN A 198 1.04 10.24 7.23
C GLN A 198 2.25 10.66 6.39
N ILE A 199 2.80 9.75 5.58
CA ILE A 199 3.87 10.05 4.62
C ILE A 199 3.43 11.17 3.67
N ILE A 200 2.26 11.05 3.06
CA ILE A 200 1.75 12.06 2.11
C ILE A 200 1.50 13.40 2.83
N GLU A 201 0.81 13.36 3.97
CA GLU A 201 0.45 14.56 4.73
C GLU A 201 1.69 15.34 5.20
N LEU A 202 2.63 14.66 5.85
CA LEU A 202 3.85 15.32 6.34
C LEU A 202 4.73 15.75 5.19
N ARG A 203 4.90 14.92 4.16
CA ARG A 203 5.81 15.28 3.07
C ARG A 203 5.34 16.54 2.35
N ILE A 204 4.04 16.64 2.03
CA ILE A 204 3.48 17.83 1.38
C ILE A 204 3.58 19.06 2.30
N ARG A 205 3.19 18.94 3.57
CA ARG A 205 3.26 20.03 4.55
C ARG A 205 4.67 20.56 4.74
N ARG A 206 5.64 19.65 4.90
CA ARG A 206 7.05 20.01 5.08
C ARG A 206 7.64 20.57 3.78
N ALA A 207 7.25 20.05 2.62
CA ALA A 207 7.70 20.62 1.33
C ALA A 207 7.30 22.10 1.19
N ILE A 208 6.08 22.47 1.61
CA ILE A 208 5.63 23.86 1.59
C ILE A 208 6.03 24.67 2.85
N GLY A 209 6.63 24.03 3.84
CA GLY A 209 7.05 24.67 5.10
C GLY A 209 5.89 25.06 6.03
N VAL A 210 4.71 24.44 5.93
CA VAL A 210 3.52 24.74 6.75
C VAL A 210 2.98 23.46 7.40
N LEU A 211 3.08 23.37 8.73
CA LEU A 211 2.69 22.20 9.51
C LEU A 211 1.24 22.25 10.01
N GLY A 212 0.73 23.45 10.24
CA GLY A 212 -0.58 23.70 10.85
C GLY A 212 -0.80 25.18 11.09
N TYR A 213 -1.77 25.51 11.94
CA TYR A 213 -1.95 26.85 12.47
C TYR A 213 -1.63 26.88 13.96
N ILE A 214 -1.26 28.04 14.48
CA ILE A 214 -1.07 28.30 15.90
C ILE A 214 -1.81 29.58 16.29
N ASP A 215 -2.53 29.53 17.41
CA ASP A 215 -3.06 30.71 18.07
C ASP A 215 -2.02 31.19 19.08
N GLU A 216 -1.38 32.33 18.84
CA GLU A 216 -0.36 32.88 19.74
C GLU A 216 -0.91 33.20 21.14
N SER A 217 -2.20 33.54 21.24
CA SER A 217 -2.81 33.94 22.51
C SER A 217 -3.00 32.75 23.46
N SER A 218 -3.37 31.60 22.90
CA SER A 218 -3.63 30.38 23.67
C SER A 218 -2.52 29.32 23.53
N ASN A 219 -1.56 29.53 22.63
CA ASN A 219 -0.53 28.59 22.21
C ASN A 219 -1.10 27.24 21.70
N ASN A 220 -2.35 27.24 21.24
CA ASN A 220 -3.03 26.06 20.73
C ASN A 220 -2.68 25.82 19.25
N ILE A 221 -2.46 24.56 18.89
CA ILE A 221 -2.19 24.13 17.50
C ILE A 221 -3.50 23.64 16.87
N TYR A 222 -3.79 24.13 15.67
CA TYR A 222 -4.97 23.75 14.89
C TYR A 222 -4.57 23.01 13.61
N PRO A 223 -5.30 21.95 13.23
CA PRO A 223 -4.96 21.13 12.08
C PRO A 223 -5.20 21.86 10.76
N LEU A 224 -4.23 21.75 9.83
CA LEU A 224 -4.39 22.20 8.45
C LEU A 224 -5.06 21.11 7.61
N LYS A 225 -6.28 21.37 7.13
CA LYS A 225 -7.03 20.41 6.31
C LYS A 225 -6.31 20.15 4.99
N MET A 226 -5.81 18.92 4.79
CA MET A 226 -5.06 18.54 3.58
C MET A 226 -5.85 18.72 2.28
N THR A 227 -7.17 18.58 2.29
CA THR A 227 -8.01 18.86 1.10
C THR A 227 -7.83 20.30 0.61
N LYS A 228 -7.73 21.27 1.53
CA LYS A 228 -7.46 22.67 1.19
C LYS A 228 -6.04 22.89 0.69
N VAL A 229 -5.07 22.17 1.26
CA VAL A 229 -3.69 22.20 0.79
C VAL A 229 -3.59 21.69 -0.66
N PHE A 230 -4.23 20.58 -0.99
CA PHE A 230 -4.28 20.08 -2.37
C PHE A 230 -4.95 21.07 -3.33
N GLU A 231 -6.06 21.70 -2.92
CA GLU A 231 -6.75 22.72 -3.71
C GLU A 231 -5.87 23.94 -4.01
N ILE A 232 -5.09 24.40 -3.03
CA ILE A 232 -4.16 25.53 -3.20
C ILE A 232 -3.00 25.13 -4.11
N ILE A 233 -2.30 24.04 -3.82
CA ILE A 233 -1.11 23.63 -4.59
C ILE A 233 -1.44 23.43 -6.08
N LYS A 234 -2.63 22.93 -6.42
CA LYS A 234 -3.07 22.74 -7.82
C LYS A 234 -3.15 24.05 -8.63
N GLN A 235 -3.21 25.21 -7.99
CA GLN A 235 -3.23 26.52 -8.65
C GLN A 235 -1.84 26.92 -9.15
N TYR A 236 -0.79 26.25 -8.68
CA TYR A 236 0.61 26.56 -8.95
C TYR A 236 1.25 25.41 -9.75
N PRO A 237 1.26 25.47 -11.08
CA PRO A 237 1.75 24.36 -11.91
C PRO A 237 3.28 24.19 -11.91
N ASP A 238 4.03 25.17 -11.41
CA ASP A 238 5.50 25.15 -11.35
C ASP A 238 6.06 24.37 -10.15
N ILE A 239 5.23 23.99 -9.18
CA ILE A 239 5.62 22.99 -8.19
C ILE A 239 5.58 21.59 -8.79
N ILE A 240 6.74 20.96 -8.87
CA ILE A 240 6.90 19.63 -9.46
C ILE A 240 7.01 18.62 -8.34
N PHE A 241 6.20 17.58 -8.42
CA PHE A 241 6.24 16.42 -7.53
C PHE A 241 6.82 15.22 -8.29
N PRO A 242 7.44 14.25 -7.60
CA PRO A 242 8.00 13.07 -8.27
C PRO A 242 6.90 12.08 -8.69
N ASN A 243 5.72 12.22 -8.09
CA ASN A 243 4.48 11.55 -8.45
C ASN A 243 3.42 12.62 -8.73
N HIS A 244 2.54 12.46 -9.72
CA HIS A 244 1.52 13.46 -9.98
C HIS A 244 0.61 13.70 -8.75
N LEU A 245 0.40 14.97 -8.42
CA LEU A 245 -0.33 15.41 -7.23
C LEU A 245 -1.75 14.82 -7.14
N THR A 246 -2.42 14.65 -8.27
CA THR A 246 -3.77 14.03 -8.36
C THR A 246 -3.80 12.60 -7.81
N TYR A 247 -2.74 11.81 -8.03
CA TYR A 247 -2.66 10.44 -7.52
C TYR A 247 -2.29 10.41 -6.04
N LEU A 248 -1.41 11.33 -5.59
CA LEU A 248 -1.11 11.51 -4.16
C LEU A 248 -2.38 11.90 -3.38
N GLU A 249 -3.19 12.80 -3.91
CA GLU A 249 -4.49 13.16 -3.33
C GLU A 249 -5.44 11.96 -3.29
N ARG A 250 -5.51 11.14 -4.34
CA ARG A 250 -6.34 9.93 -4.36
C ARG A 250 -5.91 8.93 -3.29
N ILE A 251 -4.61 8.72 -3.09
CA ILE A 251 -4.08 7.85 -2.02
C ILE A 251 -4.44 8.43 -0.64
N TYR A 252 -4.32 9.74 -0.46
CA TYR A 252 -4.76 10.43 0.76
C TYR A 252 -6.26 10.23 1.01
N GLN A 253 -7.10 10.39 -0.01
CA GLN A 253 -8.55 10.19 0.10
C GLN A 253 -8.91 8.74 0.44
N TRP A 254 -8.28 7.77 -0.24
CA TRP A 254 -8.47 6.34 0.05
C TRP A 254 -8.09 5.98 1.48
N SER A 255 -6.89 6.39 1.91
CA SER A 255 -6.43 6.12 3.28
C SER A 255 -7.30 6.83 4.33
N ASN A 256 -7.84 8.01 4.02
CA ASN A 256 -8.80 8.70 4.87
C ASN A 256 -10.12 7.90 5.05
N LEU A 257 -10.60 7.20 4.01
CA LEU A 257 -11.74 6.29 4.15
C LEU A 257 -11.46 5.18 5.17
N TYR A 258 -10.27 4.59 5.11
CA TYR A 258 -9.86 3.57 6.06
C TYR A 258 -9.81 4.12 7.50
N ILE A 259 -9.16 5.26 7.72
CA ILE A 259 -9.05 5.87 9.06
C ILE A 259 -10.41 6.14 9.71
N HIS A 260 -11.40 6.58 8.92
CA HIS A 260 -12.72 6.94 9.47
C HIS A 260 -13.72 5.80 9.50
N SER A 261 -13.54 4.73 8.71
CA SER A 261 -14.52 3.64 8.62
C SER A 261 -14.01 2.29 9.12
N GLY A 262 -12.69 2.14 9.30
CA GLY A 262 -12.05 0.85 9.59
C GLY A 262 -12.16 -0.15 8.43
N LYS A 263 -12.65 0.24 7.25
CA LYS A 263 -12.81 -0.67 6.10
C LYS A 263 -11.48 -0.78 5.34
N GLY A 264 -10.83 -1.94 5.49
CA GLY A 264 -9.67 -2.31 4.67
C GLY A 264 -10.03 -2.58 3.21
N ASP A 265 -9.00 -2.64 2.38
CA ASP A 265 -9.05 -3.17 1.01
C ASP A 265 -7.96 -4.27 0.91
N PHE A 266 -7.74 -4.82 -0.29
CA PHE A 266 -6.83 -5.95 -0.49
C PHE A 266 -5.38 -5.70 -0.03
N ALA A 267 -4.75 -6.74 0.54
CA ALA A 267 -3.45 -6.68 1.18
C ALA A 267 -2.32 -6.16 0.28
N TRP A 268 -2.32 -6.50 -1.02
CA TRP A 268 -1.26 -6.08 -1.95
C TRP A 268 -1.19 -4.56 -2.15
N ILE A 269 -2.27 -3.83 -1.88
CA ILE A 269 -2.33 -2.38 -2.12
C ILE A 269 -1.28 -1.64 -1.29
N THR A 270 -1.05 -2.04 -0.04
CA THR A 270 -0.07 -1.37 0.82
C THR A 270 1.36 -1.59 0.34
N PHE A 271 1.69 -2.79 -0.18
CA PHE A 271 2.99 -3.09 -0.78
C PHE A 271 3.22 -2.33 -2.08
N PHE A 272 2.19 -2.26 -2.93
CA PHE A 272 2.23 -1.46 -4.15
C PHE A 272 2.47 0.03 -3.84
N LEU A 273 1.77 0.57 -2.84
CA LEU A 273 1.88 1.98 -2.46
C LEU A 273 3.20 2.30 -1.75
N GLU A 274 3.77 1.38 -0.98
CA GLU A 274 5.11 1.53 -0.41
C GLU A 274 6.13 1.83 -1.52
N LYS A 275 6.14 1.01 -2.59
CA LYS A 275 7.00 1.21 -3.75
C LYS A 275 6.70 2.51 -4.48
N TYR A 276 5.43 2.79 -4.74
CA TYR A 276 4.99 3.97 -5.48
C TYR A 276 5.41 5.29 -4.80
N LEU A 277 5.42 5.32 -3.46
CA LEU A 277 5.76 6.49 -2.65
C LEU A 277 7.26 6.63 -2.34
N ARG A 278 8.11 5.71 -2.78
CA ARG A 278 9.56 5.81 -2.55
C ARG A 278 10.17 7.11 -3.11
N PRO A 279 9.87 7.54 -4.36
CA PRO A 279 10.39 8.81 -4.87
C PRO A 279 9.97 10.02 -4.02
N LEU A 280 8.71 10.04 -3.56
CA LEU A 280 8.20 11.08 -2.67
C LEU A 280 8.92 11.11 -1.32
N SER A 281 9.29 9.94 -0.79
CA SER A 281 9.80 9.78 0.57
C SER A 281 11.32 9.94 0.66
N PHE A 282 12.05 9.42 -0.32
CA PHE A 282 13.52 9.34 -0.31
C PHE A 282 14.18 10.27 -1.34
N GLY A 283 13.39 10.86 -2.24
CA GLY A 283 13.90 11.63 -3.36
C GLY A 283 14.58 10.75 -4.41
N ASP A 284 15.24 11.41 -5.36
CA ASP A 284 16.04 10.76 -6.39
C ASP A 284 17.51 10.69 -6.00
N ARG A 285 18.21 9.69 -6.53
CA ARG A 285 19.66 9.60 -6.39
C ARG A 285 20.32 10.70 -7.23
N LYS A 286 21.06 11.59 -6.59
CA LYS A 286 21.81 12.66 -7.25
C LYS A 286 23.02 12.10 -8.01
N LYS A 287 23.56 12.90 -8.95
CA LYS A 287 24.71 12.53 -9.80
C LYS A 287 25.98 12.20 -9.01
N ASP A 288 26.13 12.77 -7.82
CA ASP A 288 27.22 12.51 -6.87
C ASP A 288 27.02 11.21 -6.06
N GLY A 289 25.92 10.49 -6.31
CA GLY A 289 25.57 9.25 -5.62
C GLY A 289 24.78 9.43 -4.33
N ASN A 290 24.60 10.67 -3.85
CA ASN A 290 23.87 10.97 -2.61
C ASN A 290 22.34 10.91 -2.80
N TRP A 291 21.64 10.59 -1.71
CA TRP A 291 20.18 10.66 -1.63
C TRP A 291 19.76 11.89 -0.83
N SER A 292 18.68 12.55 -1.24
CA SER A 292 18.11 13.64 -0.45
C SER A 292 16.62 13.72 -0.68
N PHE A 293 15.82 13.54 0.36
CA PHE A 293 14.36 13.71 0.27
C PHE A 293 13.94 15.10 -0.23
N LYS A 294 14.82 16.13 -0.12
CA LYS A 294 14.54 17.50 -0.57
C LYS A 294 14.43 17.63 -2.09
N ASN A 295 15.16 16.83 -2.86
CA ASN A 295 15.13 16.94 -4.32
C ASN A 295 13.88 16.30 -4.95
N ALA A 296 13.05 15.64 -4.13
CA ALA A 296 11.82 15.01 -4.59
C ALA A 296 10.83 16.03 -5.15
N ILE A 297 10.77 17.22 -4.53
CA ILE A 297 9.81 18.28 -4.86
C ILE A 297 10.60 19.54 -5.19
N THR A 298 10.36 20.11 -6.36
CA THR A 298 11.02 21.36 -6.81
C THR A 298 9.98 22.46 -6.94
N VAL A 299 10.33 23.68 -6.53
CA VAL A 299 9.42 24.83 -6.61
C VAL A 299 10.21 26.14 -6.65
N THR A 300 9.64 27.17 -7.26
CA THR A 300 10.22 28.52 -7.16
C THR A 300 9.95 29.13 -5.78
N LYS A 301 10.84 30.00 -5.30
CA LYS A 301 10.62 30.71 -4.02
C LYS A 301 9.34 31.54 -4.03
N GLU A 302 9.06 32.23 -5.14
CA GLU A 302 7.85 33.04 -5.30
C GLU A 302 6.58 32.19 -5.16
N THR A 303 6.50 31.06 -5.84
CA THR A 303 5.36 30.15 -5.72
C THR A 303 5.21 29.61 -4.31
N LEU A 304 6.31 29.26 -3.65
CA LEU A 304 6.27 28.78 -2.28
C LEU A 304 5.71 29.85 -1.33
N ASP A 305 6.12 31.11 -1.49
CA ASP A 305 5.63 32.23 -0.69
C ASP A 305 4.14 32.50 -0.98
N ASN A 306 3.71 32.42 -2.24
CA ASN A 306 2.30 32.53 -2.63
C ASN A 306 1.42 31.42 -2.03
N ILE A 307 1.88 30.16 -2.08
CA ILE A 307 1.20 29.03 -1.44
C ILE A 307 1.01 29.29 0.06
N LYS A 308 2.05 29.76 0.76
CA LYS A 308 1.96 30.10 2.19
C LYS A 308 0.95 31.21 2.44
N GLN A 309 0.94 32.25 1.62
CA GLN A 309 -0.01 33.35 1.73
C GLN A 309 -1.46 32.86 1.53
N ASP A 310 -1.71 32.01 0.55
CA ASP A 310 -3.04 31.45 0.32
C ASP A 310 -3.51 30.57 1.48
N ILE A 311 -2.59 29.80 2.09
CA ILE A 311 -2.92 29.03 3.30
C ILE A 311 -3.22 29.97 4.46
N GLN A 312 -2.44 31.03 4.67
CA GLN A 312 -2.70 32.04 5.69
C GLN A 312 -4.08 32.71 5.51
N ASN A 313 -4.49 32.94 4.26
CA ASN A 313 -5.78 33.55 3.93
C ASN A 313 -6.98 32.66 4.29
N LEU A 314 -6.79 31.34 4.45
CA LEU A 314 -7.87 30.44 4.89
C LEU A 314 -8.29 30.68 6.34
N ASN A 315 -7.36 31.12 7.20
CA ASN A 315 -7.61 31.43 8.61
C ASN A 315 -6.79 32.65 9.05
N PRO A 316 -7.21 33.88 8.69
CA PRO A 316 -6.44 35.11 8.95
C PRO A 316 -6.19 35.41 10.45
N ASN A 317 -7.01 34.84 11.34
CA ASN A 317 -6.91 35.06 12.78
C ASN A 317 -5.89 34.15 13.47
N LEU A 318 -5.33 33.17 12.76
CA LEU A 318 -4.32 32.25 13.29
C LEU A 318 -3.02 32.46 12.53
N GLN A 319 -1.88 32.22 13.16
CA GLN A 319 -0.60 32.22 12.46
C GLN A 319 -0.28 30.85 11.89
N LEU A 320 0.54 30.80 10.84
CA LEU A 320 1.08 29.53 10.35
C LEU A 320 2.11 28.97 11.33
N LEU A 321 1.93 27.70 11.71
CA LEU A 321 2.99 26.91 12.31
C LEU A 321 3.93 26.46 11.19
N THR A 322 5.11 27.06 11.09
CA THR A 322 6.03 26.87 9.97
C THR A 322 7.23 26.00 10.32
N CYS A 323 7.90 25.49 9.28
CA CYS A 323 9.21 24.84 9.37
C CYS A 323 10.03 25.17 8.12
N ASP A 324 11.32 24.85 8.15
CA ASP A 324 12.15 24.96 6.96
C ASP A 324 11.57 24.09 5.83
N PRO A 325 11.29 24.67 4.65
CA PRO A 325 10.76 23.93 3.52
C PRO A 325 11.68 22.76 3.12
N GLU A 326 11.08 21.59 3.01
CA GLU A 326 11.73 20.38 2.54
C GLU A 326 11.50 20.22 1.04
N CYS A 327 11.95 21.17 0.23
CA CYS A 327 11.92 21.13 -1.23
C CYS A 327 13.20 21.74 -1.80
N GLU A 328 13.46 21.50 -3.08
CA GLU A 328 14.55 22.14 -3.81
C GLU A 328 14.02 23.43 -4.45
N LEU A 329 14.64 24.55 -4.08
CA LEU A 329 14.27 25.86 -4.61
C LEU A 329 14.97 26.07 -5.95
N THR A 330 14.18 26.36 -6.98
CA THR A 330 14.69 26.71 -8.31
C THR A 330 14.57 28.22 -8.55
N GLU A 331 15.57 28.82 -9.17
CA GLU A 331 15.48 30.17 -9.71
C GLU A 331 14.58 30.15 -10.96
N ARG A 332 13.75 31.19 -11.18
CA ARG A 332 13.01 31.32 -12.45
C ARG A 332 14.04 31.44 -13.57
N GLN A 333 13.97 30.53 -14.54
CA GLN A 333 14.59 30.77 -15.84
C GLN A 333 13.62 31.68 -16.60
N ASP A 334 13.96 32.97 -16.67
CA ASP A 334 13.23 33.97 -17.45
C ASP A 334 13.25 33.67 -18.96
#